data_AF-A0A660YCS8-F1
#
_entry.id   AF-A0A660YCS8-F1
#
_cell.length_a   1.000
_cell.length_b   1.000
_cell.length_c   1.000
_cell.angle_alpha   90.00
_cell.angle_beta   90.00
_cell.angle_gamma   90.00
#
_symmetry.space_group_name_H-M   'P 1'
#
loop_
_entity.id
_entity.type
_entity.pdbx_description
1 polymer ?
#
loop_
_entity_poly.entity_id
_entity_poly.type
_entity_poly.pdbx_seq_one_letter_code
_entity_poly.pdbx_strand_id
1 'polypeptide(L)'
;MLRHCLDRSHPGYDHLWNVRYYLAPETGLPHIYNHSVTEDEVEEVLASPGEDRHGYEGSRIAIGQTEAGRTLRVIYVPDPEPGSVFVITAYELRGKPLMAYRRRRRRR
;
A
#
# COMPACT_ATOMS: atom_id res chain seq x y z
N MET A 1 10.75 29.82 -16.79
CA MET A 1 9.35 29.95 -17.28
C MET A 1 8.74 28.55 -17.25
N LEU A 2 8.06 28.23 -16.15
CA LEU A 2 6.61 28.35 -15.96
C LEU A 2 5.83 27.19 -16.62
N ARG A 3 5.47 26.23 -15.75
CA ARG A 3 4.24 25.44 -15.65
C ARG A 3 3.55 25.02 -16.96
N HIS A 4 3.34 23.70 -17.09
CA HIS A 4 1.99 23.22 -17.32
C HIS A 4 1.72 21.98 -16.45
N CYS A 5 0.88 22.19 -15.45
CA CYS A 5 0.19 21.17 -14.68
C CYS A 5 -0.97 20.60 -15.52
N LEU A 6 -1.44 19.44 -15.07
CA LEU A 6 -2.76 18.82 -15.34
C LEU A 6 -2.94 18.23 -16.73
N ASP A 7 -2.80 16.91 -16.81
CA ASP A 7 -3.94 15.99 -16.87
C ASP A 7 -3.39 14.63 -17.28
N ARG A 8 -3.12 13.78 -16.29
CA ARG A 8 -3.08 12.33 -16.52
C ARG A 8 -4.23 11.75 -15.72
N SER A 9 -5.42 11.95 -16.26
CA SER A 9 -6.52 10.99 -16.24
C SER A 9 -5.90 9.58 -16.37
N HIS A 10 -5.59 8.95 -15.24
CA HIS A 10 -5.19 7.55 -15.23
C HIS A 10 -6.47 6.77 -15.52
N PRO A 11 -6.55 6.05 -16.66
CA PRO A 11 -7.73 5.28 -16.97
C PRO A 11 -7.90 4.30 -15.82
N GLY A 12 -9.10 4.32 -15.22
CA GLY A 12 -9.41 3.64 -13.98
C GLY A 12 -8.75 2.27 -13.93
N TYR A 13 -8.02 2.03 -12.86
CA TYR A 13 -7.99 0.69 -12.31
C TYR A 13 -9.46 0.37 -12.02
N ASP A 14 -10.09 -0.34 -12.97
CA ASP A 14 -11.38 -0.97 -12.80
C ASP A 14 -11.13 -2.10 -11.78
N HIS A 15 -11.01 -1.67 -10.52
CA HIS A 15 -10.65 -2.48 -9.38
C HIS A 15 -11.84 -3.37 -9.09
N LEU A 16 -11.74 -4.64 -9.47
CA LEU A 16 -12.48 -5.73 -8.82
C LEU A 16 -12.06 -5.93 -7.35
N TRP A 17 -11.39 -4.94 -6.73
CA TRP A 17 -10.84 -4.97 -5.39
C TRP A 17 -11.47 -3.86 -4.54
N ASN A 18 -12.29 -4.24 -3.57
CA ASN A 18 -12.84 -3.36 -2.56
C ASN A 18 -11.84 -3.24 -1.40
N VAL A 19 -11.23 -2.07 -1.25
CA VAL A 19 -10.26 -1.81 -0.18
C VAL A 19 -10.94 -0.98 0.91
N ARG A 20 -10.97 -1.53 2.13
CA ARG A 20 -11.47 -0.84 3.32
C ARG A 20 -10.31 -0.50 4.24
N TYR A 21 -10.42 0.60 4.97
CA TYR A 21 -9.35 1.07 5.84
C TYR A 21 -9.81 1.12 7.30
N TYR A 22 -8.89 0.78 8.19
CA TYR A 22 -9.04 1.11 9.60
C TYR A 22 -9.06 2.63 9.78
N LEU A 23 -10.09 3.14 10.45
CA LEU A 23 -10.26 4.57 10.72
C LEU A 23 -9.62 4.94 12.04
N ALA A 24 -8.83 6.02 12.05
CA ALA A 24 -8.29 6.59 13.27
C ALA A 24 -9.45 7.12 14.14
N PRO A 25 -9.59 6.67 15.41
CA PRO A 25 -10.70 7.09 16.28
C PRO A 25 -10.79 8.61 16.48
N GLU A 26 -9.65 9.29 16.39
CA GLU A 26 -9.54 10.73 16.66
C GLU A 26 -10.06 11.59 15.51
N THR A 27 -9.96 11.10 14.27
CA THR A 27 -10.28 11.89 13.06
C THR A 27 -11.41 11.28 12.23
N GLY A 28 -11.71 9.98 12.42
CA GLY A 28 -12.61 9.23 11.55
C GLY A 28 -12.05 8.99 10.14
N LEU A 29 -10.78 9.31 9.90
CA LEU A 29 -10.12 9.15 8.60
C LEU A 29 -9.25 7.89 8.58
N PRO A 30 -8.95 7.32 7.39
CA PRO A 30 -7.99 6.23 7.24
C PRO A 30 -6.70 6.44 8.03
N HIS A 31 -6.35 5.48 8.90
CA HIS A 31 -5.19 5.56 9.78
C HIS A 31 -3.86 5.70 9.02
N ILE A 32 -3.82 5.25 7.76
CA ILE A 32 -2.67 5.40 6.86
C ILE A 32 -2.25 6.86 6.65
N TYR A 33 -3.15 7.82 6.78
CA TYR A 33 -2.84 9.24 6.63
C TYR A 33 -1.89 9.75 7.72
N ASN A 34 -1.94 9.16 8.92
CA ASN A 34 -0.98 9.45 9.99
C ASN A 34 0.45 9.03 9.63
N HIS A 35 0.61 8.17 8.60
CA HIS A 35 1.89 7.73 8.06
C HIS A 35 2.28 8.43 6.75
N SER A 36 1.54 9.47 6.34
CA SER A 36 1.74 10.15 5.06
C SER A 36 1.72 9.18 3.88
N VAL A 37 0.78 8.25 3.90
CA VAL A 37 0.51 7.27 2.84
C VAL A 37 -0.89 7.52 2.30
N THR A 38 -1.04 7.57 0.99
CA THR A 38 -2.35 7.71 0.34
C THR A 38 -3.00 6.36 0.06
N GLU A 39 -4.29 6.36 -0.23
CA GLU A 39 -5.04 5.15 -0.62
C GLU A 39 -4.47 4.59 -1.94
N ASP A 40 -4.23 5.44 -2.94
CA ASP A 40 -3.59 5.07 -4.21
C ASP A 40 -2.26 4.32 -4.02
N GLU A 41 -1.38 4.82 -3.15
CA GLU A 41 -0.10 4.16 -2.90
C GLU A 41 -0.26 2.77 -2.26
N VAL A 42 -1.31 2.58 -1.47
CA VAL A 42 -1.65 1.26 -0.90
C VAL A 42 -2.17 0.33 -2.00
N GLU A 43 -3.09 0.82 -2.82
CA GLU A 43 -3.66 0.07 -3.95
C GLU A 43 -2.58 -0.38 -4.94
N GLU A 44 -1.66 0.51 -5.31
CA GLU A 44 -0.49 0.18 -6.15
C GLU A 44 0.32 -0.99 -5.58
N VAL A 45 0.58 -0.98 -4.27
CA VAL A 45 1.36 -2.04 -3.59
C VAL A 45 0.58 -3.35 -3.50
N LEU A 46 -0.73 -3.30 -3.30
CA LEU A 46 -1.59 -4.49 -3.25
C LEU A 46 -1.80 -5.10 -4.63
N ALA A 47 -1.85 -4.29 -5.69
CA ALA A 47 -2.01 -4.74 -7.06
C ALA A 47 -0.78 -5.50 -7.58
N SER A 48 0.43 -5.09 -7.17
CA SER A 48 1.68 -5.75 -7.58
C SER A 48 2.72 -5.81 -6.46
N PRO A 49 2.51 -6.64 -5.41
CA PRO A 49 3.41 -6.72 -4.29
C PRO A 49 4.76 -7.35 -4.69
N GLY A 50 5.86 -6.76 -4.24
CA GLY A 50 7.18 -7.36 -4.43
C GLY A 50 7.45 -8.52 -3.48
N GLU A 51 6.88 -8.45 -2.28
CA GLU A 51 6.76 -9.54 -1.30
C GLU A 51 5.33 -9.53 -0.74
N ASP A 52 4.71 -10.70 -0.57
CA ASP A 52 3.49 -10.86 0.21
C ASP A 52 3.62 -12.10 1.09
N ARG A 53 3.38 -11.94 2.39
CA ARG A 53 3.72 -12.92 3.44
C ARG A 53 2.63 -12.97 4.50
N HIS A 54 2.48 -14.12 5.14
CA HIS A 54 1.62 -14.23 6.34
C HIS A 54 2.18 -13.39 7.49
N GLY A 55 1.29 -12.65 8.14
CA GLY A 55 1.50 -11.96 9.41
C GLY A 55 0.93 -12.76 10.58
N TYR A 56 0.54 -12.05 11.64
CA TYR A 56 -0.10 -12.61 12.83
C TYR A 56 -1.63 -12.53 12.71
N GLU A 57 -2.34 -13.44 13.37
CA GLU A 57 -3.81 -13.38 13.52
C GLU A 57 -4.56 -13.26 12.18
N GLY A 58 -4.13 -14.01 11.17
CA GLY A 58 -4.77 -13.99 9.84
C GLY A 58 -4.40 -12.80 8.96
N SER A 59 -3.58 -11.87 9.45
CA SER A 59 -3.08 -10.75 8.62
C SER A 59 -2.08 -11.21 7.56
N ARG A 60 -1.93 -10.36 6.55
CA ARG A 60 -0.98 -10.41 5.46
C ARG A 60 -0.12 -9.16 5.47
N ILE A 61 1.10 -9.29 4.95
CA ILE A 61 2.08 -8.21 4.89
C ILE A 61 2.60 -8.14 3.46
N ALA A 62 2.12 -7.13 2.73
CA ALA A 62 2.64 -6.78 1.41
C ALA A 62 3.77 -5.74 1.54
N ILE A 63 4.82 -5.91 0.75
CA ILE A 63 5.87 -4.90 0.57
C ILE A 63 6.02 -4.66 -0.92
N GLY A 64 5.91 -3.41 -1.36
CA GLY A 64 5.96 -3.02 -2.76
C GLY A 64 6.55 -1.63 -2.94
N GLN A 65 6.93 -1.32 -4.18
CA GLN A 65 7.35 0.03 -4.56
C GLN A 65 6.20 0.71 -5.30
N THR A 66 5.86 1.93 -4.91
CA THR A 66 4.87 2.79 -5.57
C THR A 66 5.44 3.38 -6.86
N GLU A 67 4.59 3.93 -7.72
CA GLU A 67 5.02 4.64 -8.93
C GLU A 67 5.91 5.85 -8.61
N ALA A 68 5.63 6.52 -7.49
CA ALA A 68 6.45 7.61 -6.96
C ALA A 68 7.82 7.13 -6.41
N GLY A 69 8.09 5.83 -6.42
CA GLY A 69 9.35 5.22 -6.02
C GLY A 69 9.49 4.96 -4.53
N ARG A 70 8.48 5.29 -3.71
CA ARG A 70 8.45 4.97 -2.28
C ARG A 70 8.25 3.48 -2.11
N THR A 71 8.89 2.88 -1.11
CA THR A 71 8.67 1.45 -0.80
C THR A 71 7.80 1.39 0.44
N LEU A 72 6.58 0.86 0.32
CA LEU A 72 5.68 0.75 1.46
C LEU A 72 5.63 -0.68 1.98
N ARG A 73 5.32 -0.78 3.26
CA ARG A 73 4.82 -1.99 3.89
C ARG A 73 3.35 -1.78 4.21
N VAL A 74 2.50 -2.63 3.67
CA VAL A 74 1.05 -2.63 3.87
C VAL A 74 0.70 -3.86 4.71
N ILE A 75 -0.04 -3.66 5.80
CA ILE A 75 -0.57 -4.71 6.64
C ILE A 75 -2.08 -4.73 6.46
N TYR A 76 -2.60 -5.87 6.02
CA TYR A 76 -4.00 -6.02 5.67
C TYR A 76 -4.53 -7.40 6.09
N VAL A 77 -5.84 -7.55 6.13
CA VAL A 77 -6.53 -8.82 6.30
C VAL A 77 -7.34 -9.07 5.03
N PRO A 78 -7.20 -10.21 4.36
CA PRO A 78 -8.10 -10.58 3.28
C PRO A 78 -9.49 -10.81 3.85
N ASP A 79 -10.52 -10.25 3.22
CA ASP A 79 -11.88 -10.53 3.61
C ASP A 79 -12.33 -11.91 3.05
N PRO A 80 -13.42 -12.49 3.60
CA PRO A 80 -14.03 -13.69 3.03
C PRO A 80 -14.58 -13.47 1.61
N GLU A 81 -14.97 -12.23 1.29
CA GLU A 81 -15.44 -11.87 -0.04
C GLU A 81 -14.25 -11.75 -1.01
N PRO A 82 -14.27 -12.47 -2.15
CA PRO A 82 -13.20 -12.40 -3.13
C PRO A 82 -13.02 -10.97 -3.64
N GLY A 83 -11.78 -10.50 -3.69
CA GLY A 83 -11.51 -9.14 -4.11
C GLY A 83 -11.96 -8.12 -3.08
N SER A 84 -12.04 -8.42 -1.78
CA SER A 84 -12.01 -7.36 -0.78
C SER A 84 -10.95 -7.58 0.29
N VAL A 85 -10.42 -6.48 0.80
CA VAL A 85 -9.38 -6.48 1.82
C VAL A 85 -9.61 -5.35 2.82
N PHE A 86 -9.22 -5.61 4.06
CA PHE A 86 -9.21 -4.62 5.12
C PHE A 86 -7.78 -4.23 5.48
N VAL A 87 -7.39 -3.01 5.14
CA VAL A 87 -6.08 -2.43 5.43
C VAL A 87 -6.06 -1.91 6.87
N ILE A 88 -5.19 -2.49 7.68
CA ILE A 88 -4.98 -2.07 9.07
C ILE A 88 -4.06 -0.85 9.13
N THR A 89 -2.93 -0.91 8.43
CA THR A 89 -1.96 0.19 8.37
C THR A 89 -1.04 0.06 7.17
N ALA A 90 -0.41 1.16 6.77
CA ALA A 90 0.63 1.22 5.78
C ALA A 90 1.64 2.31 6.14
N TYR A 91 2.92 2.05 5.88
CA TYR A 91 3.99 3.03 6.12
C TYR A 91 5.18 2.80 5.19
N GLU A 92 5.93 3.87 4.96
CA GLU A 92 7.13 3.82 4.14
C GLU A 92 8.29 3.11 4.85
N LEU A 93 8.92 2.15 4.16
CA LEU A 93 10.17 1.56 4.59
C LEU A 93 11.33 2.51 4.32
N ARG A 94 12.10 2.78 5.37
CA ARG A 94 13.34 3.57 5.31
C ARG A 94 14.50 2.82 5.98
N GLY A 95 15.74 3.22 5.68
CA GLY A 95 16.93 2.70 6.33
C GLY A 95 17.12 1.17 6.21
N LYS A 96 17.44 0.50 7.32
CA LYS A 96 17.77 -0.94 7.35
C LYS A 96 16.63 -1.83 6.80
N PRO A 97 15.35 -1.66 7.16
CA PRO A 97 14.24 -2.39 6.54
C PRO A 97 14.21 -2.30 5.01
N LEU A 98 14.37 -1.10 4.45
CA LEU A 98 14.40 -0.87 3.00
C LEU A 98 15.59 -1.58 2.35
N MET A 99 16.78 -1.47 2.96
CA MET A 99 17.97 -2.17 2.47
C MET A 99 17.79 -3.69 2.48
N ALA A 100 17.16 -4.23 3.53
CA ALA A 100 16.90 -5.67 3.63
C ALA A 100 15.92 -6.14 2.54
N TYR A 101 14.84 -5.40 2.29
CA TYR A 101 13.90 -5.67 1.20
C TYR A 101 14.60 -5.67 -0.16
N ARG A 102 15.37 -4.62 -0.47
CA ARG A 102 16.11 -4.49 -1.74
C ARG A 102 17.09 -5.64 -1.96
N ARG A 103 17.78 -6.10 -0.91
CA ARG A 103 18.69 -7.26 -0.99
C ARG A 103 17.94 -8.56 -1.32
N ARG A 104 16.75 -8.76 -0.75
CA ARG A 104 15.92 -9.95 -1.06
C ARG A 104 15.37 -9.89 -2.48
N ARG A 105 14.89 -8.73 -2.93
CA ARG A 105 14.41 -8.53 -4.30
C ARG A 105 15.46 -8.85 -5.37
N ARG A 106 16.73 -8.56 -5.14
CA ARG A 106 17.83 -8.87 -6.09
C ARG A 106 18.19 -10.36 -6.20
N ARG A 107 17.72 -11.20 -5.29
CA ARG A 107 17.99 -12.65 -5.29
C ARG A 107 16.87 -13.47 -5.94
N ARG A 108 15.79 -12.81 -6.35
CA ARG A 108 14.69 -13.37 -7.14
C ARG A 108 14.87 -12.91 -8.57
#